data_AF-A0AAE3FZ99-F1
#
_entry.id   AF-A0AAE3FZ99-F1
#
_cell.length_a   1.000
_cell.length_b   1.000
_cell.length_c   1.000
_cell.angle_alpha   90.00
_cell.angle_beta   90.00
_cell.angle_gamma   90.00
#
_symmetry.space_group_name_H-M   'P 1'
#
loop_
_entity.id
_entity.type
_entity.pdbx_description
1 polymer ?
#
loop_
_entity_poly.entity_id
_entity_poly.type
_entity_poly.pdbx_seq_one_letter_code
_entity_poly.pdbx_strand_id
1 'polypeptide(L)'
;MSNKLAKSEEDGGAYSQKLDEQLKAVYIRLQHRHLANQLDKIANTLEGTLIRAMIAESLFNDFDIKIDEETRTQVSEAINLLKKEQYDELESEIPDLRTKVEEQRSRVDRQISIPHADHNKQLNAMQQLNEKFDVLEQSKLDNLETRLNDEQWVESINGDTTGEKLISSKEYGETTAETLGEIQSDMFTELLDDDSTELASKLISDEPYHLTSLGNDDFSSLQRSKLGDYIELSLSPLKSKEYN
;
A
#
# COMPACT_ATOMS: atom_id res chain seq x y z
N MET A 1 1.37 -34.06 -76.86
CA MET A 1 0.94 -34.10 -75.45
C MET A 1 1.80 -33.14 -74.63
N SER A 2 1.57 -31.83 -74.76
CA SER A 2 2.36 -30.82 -74.02
C SER A 2 1.43 -29.69 -73.59
N ASN A 3 0.57 -29.95 -72.61
CA ASN A 3 -0.20 -28.87 -71.98
C ASN A 3 -0.68 -29.22 -70.56
N LYS A 4 0.19 -29.88 -69.76
CA LYS A 4 -0.09 -30.21 -68.36
C LYS A 4 0.96 -29.77 -67.35
N LEU A 5 2.09 -29.18 -67.79
CA LEU A 5 3.17 -28.75 -66.90
C LEU A 5 3.22 -27.24 -66.63
N ALA A 6 2.49 -26.41 -67.38
CA ALA A 6 2.47 -24.95 -67.16
C ALA A 6 1.44 -24.51 -66.10
N LYS A 7 0.56 -25.41 -65.62
CA LYS A 7 -0.52 -25.07 -64.68
C LYS A 7 -0.21 -25.39 -63.22
N SER A 8 0.92 -26.06 -62.92
CA SER A 8 1.31 -26.40 -61.54
C SER A 8 2.25 -25.37 -60.89
N GLU A 9 2.91 -24.51 -61.68
CA GLU A 9 3.83 -23.48 -61.15
C GLU A 9 3.10 -22.18 -60.76
N GLU A 10 2.01 -21.82 -61.45
CA GLU A 10 1.18 -20.66 -61.08
C GLU A 10 0.35 -20.91 -59.80
N ASP A 11 -0.16 -22.12 -59.60
CA ASP A 11 -0.89 -22.49 -58.36
C ASP A 11 0.07 -22.58 -57.15
N GLY A 12 1.30 -23.07 -57.33
CA GLY A 12 2.29 -23.17 -56.24
C GLY A 12 2.73 -21.82 -55.68
N GLY A 13 2.90 -20.81 -56.53
CA GLY A 13 3.23 -19.43 -56.13
C GLY A 13 2.08 -18.73 -55.41
N ALA A 14 0.85 -18.92 -55.89
CA ALA A 14 -0.35 -18.35 -55.26
C ALA A 14 -0.67 -18.99 -53.90
N TYR A 15 -0.46 -20.31 -53.75
CA TYR A 15 -0.60 -21.00 -52.47
C TYR A 15 0.48 -20.59 -51.46
N SER A 16 1.73 -20.35 -51.90
CA SER A 16 2.82 -19.84 -51.06
C SER A 16 2.55 -18.41 -50.58
N GLN A 17 2.10 -17.52 -51.45
CA GLN A 17 1.75 -16.14 -51.07
C GLN A 17 0.56 -16.10 -50.11
N LYS A 18 -0.46 -16.92 -50.36
CA LYS A 18 -1.65 -17.01 -49.49
C LYS A 18 -1.33 -17.62 -48.12
N LEU A 19 -0.39 -18.57 -48.06
CA LEU A 19 0.13 -19.12 -46.81
C LEU A 19 0.95 -18.07 -46.05
N ASP A 20 1.81 -17.31 -46.73
CA ASP A 20 2.60 -16.23 -46.13
C ASP A 20 1.71 -15.10 -45.61
N GLU A 21 0.66 -14.72 -46.34
CA GLU A 21 -0.34 -13.74 -45.86
C GLU A 21 -1.09 -14.26 -44.63
N GLN A 22 -1.47 -15.54 -44.62
CA GLN A 22 -2.11 -16.17 -43.46
C GLN A 22 -1.17 -16.27 -42.25
N LEU A 23 0.11 -16.60 -42.48
CA LEU A 23 1.12 -16.64 -41.42
C LEU A 23 1.37 -15.25 -40.84
N LYS A 24 1.47 -14.22 -41.69
CA LYS A 24 1.58 -12.82 -41.27
C LYS A 24 0.36 -12.38 -40.47
N ALA A 25 -0.85 -12.72 -40.90
CA ALA A 25 -2.07 -12.40 -40.15
C ALA A 25 -2.12 -13.07 -38.78
N VAL A 26 -1.71 -14.35 -38.69
CA VAL A 26 -1.60 -15.06 -37.41
C VAL A 26 -0.51 -14.44 -36.53
N TYR A 27 0.65 -14.09 -37.09
CA TYR A 27 1.74 -13.44 -36.40
C TYR A 27 1.32 -12.08 -35.81
N ILE A 28 0.72 -11.20 -36.62
CA ILE A 28 0.20 -9.89 -36.19
C ILE A 28 -0.82 -10.07 -35.05
N ARG A 29 -1.71 -11.06 -35.17
CA ARG A 29 -2.70 -11.35 -34.12
C ARG A 29 -2.06 -11.81 -32.80
N LEU A 30 -1.01 -12.62 -32.88
CA LEU A 30 -0.24 -13.05 -31.70
C LEU A 30 0.54 -11.90 -31.09
N GLN A 31 1.16 -11.04 -31.91
CA GLN A 31 1.87 -9.85 -31.50
C GLN A 31 0.93 -8.87 -30.77
N HIS A 32 -0.24 -8.57 -31.33
CA HIS A 32 -1.25 -7.72 -30.68
C HIS A 32 -1.71 -8.30 -29.33
N ARG A 33 -1.92 -9.61 -29.25
CA ARG A 33 -2.28 -10.27 -27.98
C ARG A 33 -1.15 -10.19 -26.97
N HIS A 34 0.09 -10.39 -27.41
CA HIS A 34 1.26 -10.24 -26.55
C HIS A 34 1.35 -8.83 -25.99
N LEU A 35 1.29 -7.82 -26.85
CA LEU A 35 1.33 -6.41 -26.51
C LEU A 35 0.23 -6.04 -25.50
N ALA A 36 -1.01 -6.49 -25.76
CA ALA A 36 -2.13 -6.28 -24.86
C ALA A 36 -1.87 -6.87 -23.48
N ASN A 37 -1.36 -8.11 -23.39
CA ASN A 37 -1.02 -8.74 -22.12
C ASN A 37 0.12 -8.01 -21.38
N GLN A 38 1.08 -7.42 -22.10
CA GLN A 38 2.17 -6.66 -21.48
C GLN A 38 1.65 -5.34 -20.91
N LEU A 39 0.83 -4.62 -21.67
CA LEU A 39 0.20 -3.37 -21.25
C LEU A 39 -0.76 -3.56 -20.08
N ASP A 40 -1.53 -4.65 -20.09
CA ASP A 40 -2.44 -5.00 -18.98
C ASP A 40 -1.66 -5.21 -17.68
N LYS A 41 -0.53 -5.91 -17.72
CA LYS A 41 0.36 -6.04 -16.55
C LYS A 41 0.88 -4.70 -16.07
N ILE A 42 1.34 -3.84 -16.98
CA ILE A 42 1.84 -2.50 -16.64
C ILE A 42 0.73 -1.66 -16.01
N ALA A 43 -0.47 -1.69 -16.59
CA ALA A 43 -1.64 -1.00 -16.07
C ALA A 43 -2.02 -1.50 -14.67
N ASN A 44 -2.04 -2.81 -14.45
CA ASN A 44 -2.33 -3.41 -13.15
C ASN A 44 -1.27 -3.03 -12.10
N THR A 45 0.02 -3.03 -12.44
CA THR A 45 1.08 -2.57 -11.53
C THR A 45 0.88 -1.09 -11.17
N LEU A 46 0.60 -0.24 -12.16
CA LEU A 46 0.40 1.19 -11.94
C LEU A 46 -0.86 1.47 -11.11
N GLU A 47 -1.97 0.79 -11.40
CA GLU A 47 -3.22 0.88 -10.63
C GLU A 47 -2.98 0.47 -9.17
N GLY A 48 -2.35 -0.68 -8.91
CA GLY A 48 -2.04 -1.12 -7.56
C GLY A 48 -1.12 -0.15 -6.82
N THR A 49 -0.16 0.46 -7.54
CA THR A 49 0.73 1.49 -6.98
C THR A 49 -0.05 2.75 -6.58
N LEU A 50 -1.00 3.19 -7.42
CA LEU A 50 -1.85 4.35 -7.14
C LEU A 50 -2.81 4.09 -5.97
N ILE A 51 -3.38 2.88 -5.88
CA ILE A 51 -4.25 2.48 -4.76
C ILE A 51 -3.48 2.52 -3.45
N ARG A 52 -2.30 1.87 -3.40
CA ARG A 52 -1.43 1.89 -2.21
C ARG A 52 -1.05 3.32 -1.83
N ALA A 53 -0.72 4.14 -2.83
CA ALA A 53 -0.37 5.52 -2.59
C ALA A 53 -1.53 6.33 -2.01
N MET A 54 -2.73 6.18 -2.56
CA MET A 54 -3.92 6.88 -2.10
C MET A 54 -4.33 6.48 -0.67
N ILE A 55 -4.25 5.19 -0.34
CA ILE A 55 -4.49 4.70 1.02
C ILE A 55 -3.45 5.30 1.97
N ALA A 56 -2.18 5.26 1.61
CA ALA A 56 -1.11 5.82 2.43
C ALA A 56 -1.26 7.34 2.65
N GLU A 57 -1.57 8.12 1.61
CA GLU A 57 -1.80 9.56 1.73
C GLU A 57 -2.98 9.90 2.65
N SER A 58 -4.05 9.10 2.61
CA SER A 58 -5.23 9.32 3.45
C SER A 58 -5.08 8.77 4.88
N LEU A 59 -4.28 7.73 5.06
CA LEU A 59 -3.99 7.14 6.35
C LEU A 59 -2.91 7.92 7.12
N PHE A 60 -1.90 8.44 6.42
CA PHE A 60 -0.77 9.14 7.01
C PHE A 60 -0.89 10.65 6.70
N ASN A 61 -1.33 11.45 7.67
CA ASN A 61 -1.66 12.88 7.52
C ASN A 61 -0.53 13.81 6.98
N ASP A 62 0.71 13.33 6.85
CA ASP A 62 1.89 14.10 6.39
C ASP A 62 2.53 13.54 5.11
N PHE A 63 1.75 12.83 4.29
CA PHE A 63 2.27 12.08 3.15
C PHE A 63 1.70 12.56 1.80
N ASP A 64 2.59 12.82 0.83
CA ASP A 64 2.24 13.23 -0.56
C ASP A 64 3.07 12.37 -1.53
N ILE A 65 2.45 11.32 -2.04
CA ILE A 65 3.07 10.36 -2.97
C ILE A 65 2.71 10.76 -4.39
N LYS A 66 3.59 11.54 -4.99
CA LYS A 66 3.49 11.87 -6.40
C LYS A 66 4.12 10.78 -7.27
N ILE A 67 3.34 10.27 -8.23
CA ILE A 67 3.89 9.56 -9.39
C ILE A 67 4.84 10.49 -10.13
N ASP A 68 6.04 10.00 -10.43
CA ASP A 68 7.07 10.77 -11.11
C ASP A 68 6.62 11.26 -12.50
N GLU A 69 7.04 12.48 -12.86
CA GLU A 69 6.68 13.11 -14.13
C GLU A 69 7.21 12.34 -15.34
N GLU A 70 8.37 11.70 -15.21
CA GLU A 70 8.94 10.83 -16.25
C GLU A 70 8.03 9.63 -16.51
N THR A 71 7.54 8.98 -15.45
CA THR A 71 6.63 7.82 -15.56
C THR A 71 5.31 8.24 -16.21
N ARG A 72 4.75 9.40 -15.86
CA ARG A 72 3.52 9.92 -16.49
C ARG A 72 3.71 10.21 -17.98
N THR A 73 4.88 10.75 -18.34
CA THR A 73 5.21 11.08 -19.73
C THR A 73 5.29 9.82 -20.57
N GLN A 74 6.01 8.80 -20.11
CA GLN A 74 6.11 7.53 -20.82
C GLN A 74 4.77 6.79 -20.94
N VAL A 75 3.94 6.78 -19.90
CA VAL A 75 2.58 6.21 -19.99
C VAL A 75 1.76 6.96 -21.05
N SER A 76 1.87 8.29 -21.10
CA SER A 76 1.17 9.12 -22.09
C SER A 76 1.67 8.86 -23.51
N GLU A 77 2.98 8.66 -23.69
CA GLU A 77 3.59 8.30 -24.97
C GLU A 77 3.12 6.92 -25.44
N ALA A 78 3.12 5.91 -24.55
CA ALA A 78 2.61 4.58 -24.87
C ALA A 78 1.13 4.60 -25.28
N ILE A 79 0.29 5.40 -24.59
CA ILE A 79 -1.12 5.61 -24.98
C ILE A 79 -1.22 6.26 -26.36
N ASN A 80 -0.34 7.22 -26.68
CA ASN A 80 -0.33 7.89 -27.98
C ASN A 80 0.11 6.94 -29.11
N LEU A 81 1.11 6.10 -28.88
CA LEU A 81 1.53 5.07 -29.84
C LEU A 81 0.42 4.05 -30.09
N LEU A 82 -0.29 3.64 -29.03
CA LEU A 82 -1.45 2.76 -29.14
C LEU A 82 -2.57 3.38 -29.99
N LYS A 83 -2.87 4.67 -29.78
CA LYS A 83 -3.91 5.40 -30.55
C LYS A 83 -3.55 5.57 -32.03
N LYS A 84 -2.27 5.66 -32.35
CA LYS A 84 -1.76 5.79 -33.72
C LYS A 84 -1.53 4.43 -34.41
N GLU A 85 -1.87 3.33 -33.74
CA GLU A 85 -1.66 1.96 -34.22
C GLU A 85 -0.18 1.66 -34.54
N GLN A 86 0.75 2.34 -33.86
CA GLN A 86 2.20 2.18 -34.03
C GLN A 86 2.72 1.05 -33.14
N TYR A 87 2.30 -0.19 -33.44
CA TYR A 87 2.55 -1.35 -32.58
C TYR A 87 4.02 -1.76 -32.48
N ASP A 88 4.79 -1.61 -33.57
CA ASP A 88 6.22 -1.97 -33.57
C ASP A 88 7.05 -1.01 -32.68
N GLU A 89 6.72 0.28 -32.70
CA GLU A 89 7.33 1.28 -31.82
C GLU A 89 6.92 1.03 -30.37
N LEU A 90 5.64 0.76 -30.12
CA LEU A 90 5.12 0.43 -28.80
C LEU A 90 5.76 -0.85 -28.21
N GLU A 91 6.01 -1.86 -29.04
CA GLU A 91 6.71 -3.08 -28.62
C GLU A 91 8.14 -2.81 -28.17
N SER A 92 8.83 -1.87 -28.82
CA SER A 92 10.17 -1.45 -28.44
C SER A 92 10.20 -0.68 -27.11
N GLU A 93 9.16 0.11 -26.82
CA GLU A 93 9.09 0.97 -25.61
C GLU A 93 8.59 0.22 -24.35
N ILE A 94 7.87 -0.90 -24.51
CA ILE A 94 7.28 -1.66 -23.40
C ILE A 94 8.28 -2.08 -22.31
N PRO A 95 9.49 -2.58 -22.63
CA PRO A 95 10.46 -2.96 -21.60
C PRO A 95 10.89 -1.79 -20.72
N ASP A 96 11.07 -0.60 -21.31
CA ASP A 96 11.49 0.60 -20.61
C ASP A 96 10.34 1.15 -19.75
N LEU A 97 9.13 1.22 -20.31
CA LEU A 97 7.93 1.60 -19.56
C LEU A 97 7.69 0.68 -18.36
N ARG A 98 7.85 -0.64 -18.53
CA ARG A 98 7.75 -1.59 -17.43
C ARG A 98 8.76 -1.29 -16.34
N THR A 99 10.01 -1.06 -16.71
CA THR A 99 11.08 -0.78 -15.76
C THR A 99 10.74 0.46 -14.93
N LYS A 100 10.28 1.53 -15.58
CA LYS A 100 9.89 2.77 -14.89
C LYS A 100 8.69 2.59 -13.96
N VAL A 101 7.69 1.83 -14.37
CA VAL A 101 6.52 1.54 -13.52
C VAL A 101 6.91 0.70 -12.29
N GLU A 102 7.81 -0.27 -12.43
CA GLU A 102 8.34 -1.04 -11.29
C GLU A 102 9.25 -0.22 -10.37
N GLU A 103 10.05 0.69 -10.92
CA GLU A 103 10.84 1.65 -10.15
C GLU A 103 9.94 2.59 -9.34
N GLN A 104 8.87 3.07 -9.97
CA GLN A 104 7.86 3.89 -9.29
C GLN A 104 7.16 3.10 -8.19
N ARG A 105 6.74 1.85 -8.43
CA ARG A 105 6.19 0.98 -7.38
C ARG A 105 7.15 0.85 -6.20
N SER A 106 8.40 0.52 -6.49
CA SER A 106 9.45 0.37 -5.47
C SER A 106 9.73 1.66 -4.69
N ARG A 107 9.55 2.82 -5.32
CA ARG A 107 9.64 4.12 -4.65
C ARG A 107 8.47 4.34 -3.69
N VAL A 108 7.25 4.06 -4.14
CA VAL A 108 6.04 4.15 -3.31
C VAL A 108 6.13 3.20 -2.11
N ASP A 109 6.51 1.94 -2.33
CA ASP A 109 6.65 0.95 -1.26
C ASP A 109 7.67 1.40 -0.19
N ARG A 110 8.82 1.94 -0.62
CA ARG A 110 9.82 2.49 0.30
C ARG A 110 9.30 3.68 1.09
N GLN A 111 8.54 4.56 0.44
CA GLN A 111 7.92 5.71 1.07
C GLN A 111 6.92 5.26 2.15
N ILE A 112 6.08 4.26 1.87
CA ILE A 112 5.10 3.73 2.81
C ILE A 112 5.74 3.00 4.00
N SER A 113 6.89 2.36 3.81
CA SER A 113 7.48 1.45 4.80
C SER A 113 7.75 2.07 6.19
N ILE A 114 8.19 3.33 6.26
CA ILE A 114 8.50 4.01 7.52
C ILE A 114 7.22 4.32 8.32
N PRO A 115 6.26 5.12 7.78
CA PRO A 115 5.05 5.43 8.53
C PRO A 115 4.21 4.18 8.85
N HIS A 116 4.24 3.17 7.98
CA HIS A 116 3.63 1.88 8.26
C HIS A 116 4.26 1.16 9.46
N ALA A 117 5.59 1.13 9.53
CA ALA A 117 6.28 0.57 10.69
C ALA A 117 5.96 1.31 11.99
N ASP A 118 5.81 2.64 11.93
CA ASP A 118 5.47 3.45 13.10
C ASP A 118 4.04 3.16 13.61
N HIS A 119 3.04 3.06 12.73
CA HIS A 119 1.69 2.66 13.13
C HIS A 119 1.63 1.21 13.64
N ASN A 120 2.40 0.29 13.08
CA ASN A 120 2.48 -1.08 13.60
C ASN A 120 3.09 -1.13 15.01
N LYS A 121 4.09 -0.28 15.30
CA LYS A 121 4.64 -0.15 16.67
C LYS A 121 3.59 0.43 17.63
N GLN A 122 2.86 1.46 17.22
CA GLN A 122 1.77 2.02 18.01
C GLN A 122 0.69 0.97 18.31
N LEU A 123 0.27 0.20 17.32
CA LEU A 123 -0.68 -0.89 17.50
C LEU A 123 -0.16 -1.96 18.46
N ASN A 124 1.10 -2.38 18.33
CA ASN A 124 1.72 -3.33 19.25
C ASN A 124 1.76 -2.78 20.69
N ALA A 125 2.05 -1.50 20.87
CA ALA A 125 2.01 -0.85 22.18
C ALA A 125 0.59 -0.86 22.77
N MET A 126 -0.42 -0.53 21.96
CA MET A 126 -1.83 -0.61 22.36
C MET A 126 -2.25 -2.04 22.74
N GLN A 127 -1.87 -3.06 21.96
CA GLN A 127 -2.13 -4.46 22.29
C GLN A 127 -1.50 -4.85 23.63
N GLN A 128 -0.23 -4.48 23.88
CA GLN A 128 0.43 -4.76 25.16
C GLN A 128 -0.21 -4.04 26.34
N LEU A 129 -0.69 -2.80 26.15
CA LEU A 129 -1.45 -2.09 27.17
C LEU A 129 -2.79 -2.79 27.43
N ASN A 130 -3.48 -3.19 26.38
CA ASN A 130 -4.77 -3.86 26.48
C ASN A 130 -4.67 -5.23 27.17
N GLU A 131 -3.64 -6.02 26.87
CA GLU A 131 -3.37 -7.30 27.56
C GLU A 131 -3.21 -7.14 29.08
N LYS A 132 -2.73 -5.98 29.53
CA LYS A 132 -2.46 -5.71 30.95
C LYS A 132 -3.67 -5.16 31.70
N PHE A 133 -4.45 -4.31 31.05
CA PHE A 133 -5.50 -3.53 31.71
C PHE A 133 -6.92 -3.89 31.25
N ASP A 134 -7.06 -4.68 30.18
CA ASP A 134 -8.34 -5.15 29.62
C ASP A 134 -9.34 -3.99 29.42
N VAL A 135 -8.88 -2.92 28.78
CA VAL A 135 -9.63 -1.66 28.63
C VAL A 135 -10.46 -1.61 27.35
N LEU A 136 -10.10 -2.38 26.33
CA LEU A 136 -10.80 -2.47 25.05
C LEU A 136 -11.06 -3.93 24.66
N GLU A 137 -12.10 -4.13 23.86
CA GLU A 137 -12.34 -5.41 23.19
C GLU A 137 -11.19 -5.72 22.22
N GLN A 138 -10.54 -6.88 22.39
CA GLN A 138 -9.43 -7.32 21.54
C GLN A 138 -9.78 -7.33 20.05
N SER A 139 -11.03 -7.63 19.71
CA SER A 139 -11.56 -7.60 18.34
C SER A 139 -11.38 -6.25 17.65
N LYS A 140 -11.44 -5.12 18.38
CA LYS A 140 -11.17 -3.78 17.82
C LYS A 140 -9.72 -3.65 17.36
N LEU A 141 -8.78 -4.15 18.15
CA LEU A 141 -7.34 -4.12 17.83
C LEU A 141 -7.00 -5.06 16.68
N ASP A 142 -7.58 -6.26 16.64
CA ASP A 142 -7.36 -7.23 15.56
C ASP A 142 -7.91 -6.71 14.21
N ASN A 143 -9.05 -6.01 14.25
CA ASN A 143 -9.62 -5.35 13.07
C ASN A 143 -8.72 -4.21 12.58
N LEU A 144 -8.15 -3.42 13.50
CA LEU A 144 -7.21 -2.36 13.15
C LEU A 144 -5.90 -2.93 12.57
N GLU A 145 -5.39 -4.04 13.12
CA GLU A 145 -4.24 -4.78 12.59
C GLU A 145 -4.47 -5.18 11.13
N THR A 146 -5.64 -5.77 10.86
CA THR A 146 -6.02 -6.18 9.51
C THR A 146 -6.07 -4.99 8.55
N ARG A 147 -6.57 -3.83 9.00
CA ARG A 147 -6.65 -2.62 8.19
C ARG A 147 -5.28 -1.97 7.94
N LEU A 148 -4.39 -2.02 8.92
CA LEU A 148 -3.04 -1.48 8.79
C LEU A 148 -2.14 -2.37 7.93
N ASN A 149 -2.48 -3.65 7.73
CA ASN A 149 -1.70 -4.54 6.88
C ASN A 149 -1.71 -4.10 5.40
N ASP A 150 -0.59 -3.55 4.93
CA ASP A 150 -0.45 -2.96 3.61
C ASP A 150 -0.44 -3.99 2.47
N GLU A 151 -0.09 -5.24 2.78
CA GLU A 151 -0.14 -6.34 1.82
C GLU A 151 -1.56 -6.58 1.30
N GLN A 152 -2.58 -6.33 2.14
CA GLN A 152 -3.98 -6.60 1.84
C GLN A 152 -4.74 -5.38 1.30
N TRP A 153 -4.13 -4.21 1.26
CA TRP A 153 -4.79 -2.97 0.85
C TRP A 153 -5.41 -3.06 -0.53
N VAL A 154 -4.65 -3.47 -1.55
CA VAL A 154 -5.15 -3.54 -2.93
C VAL A 154 -6.34 -4.50 -3.07
N GLU A 155 -6.29 -5.63 -2.35
CA GLU A 155 -7.35 -6.66 -2.38
C GLU A 155 -8.62 -6.21 -1.64
N SER A 156 -8.48 -5.28 -0.69
CA SER A 156 -9.58 -4.76 0.11
C SER A 156 -10.41 -3.69 -0.62
N ILE A 157 -9.92 -3.18 -1.76
CA ILE A 157 -10.59 -2.12 -2.51
C ILE A 157 -11.55 -2.69 -3.55
N ASN A 158 -12.81 -2.28 -3.45
CA ASN A 158 -13.85 -2.59 -4.43
C ASN A 158 -13.98 -1.46 -5.46
N GLY A 159 -14.37 -1.81 -6.68
CA GLY A 159 -14.66 -0.84 -7.74
C GLY A 159 -14.54 -1.45 -9.13
N ASP A 160 -15.43 -1.05 -10.05
CA ASP A 160 -15.43 -1.54 -11.43
C ASP A 160 -14.48 -0.73 -12.31
N THR A 161 -14.18 0.50 -11.90
CA THR A 161 -13.25 1.41 -12.59
C THR A 161 -12.10 1.85 -11.69
N THR A 162 -10.97 2.21 -12.28
CA THR A 162 -9.83 2.78 -11.54
C THR A 162 -10.24 4.03 -10.73
N GLY A 163 -11.13 4.86 -11.27
CA GLY A 163 -11.62 6.06 -10.56
C GLY A 163 -12.38 5.71 -9.28
N GLU A 164 -13.29 4.73 -9.34
CA GLU A 164 -14.02 4.24 -8.16
C GLU A 164 -13.06 3.62 -7.15
N LYS A 165 -12.12 2.79 -7.59
CA LYS A 165 -11.11 2.18 -6.72
C LYS A 165 -10.30 3.26 -5.99
N LEU A 166 -9.91 4.35 -6.64
CA LEU A 166 -9.17 5.43 -5.98
C LEU A 166 -10.01 6.19 -4.95
N ILE A 167 -11.30 6.39 -5.20
CA ILE A 167 -12.22 6.97 -4.19
C ILE A 167 -12.32 6.04 -2.99
N SER A 168 -12.58 4.75 -3.21
CA SER A 168 -12.66 3.76 -2.14
C SER A 168 -11.34 3.57 -1.40
N SER A 169 -10.20 3.72 -2.08
CA SER A 169 -8.86 3.72 -1.48
C SER A 169 -8.70 4.87 -0.48
N LYS A 170 -9.15 6.06 -0.87
CA LYS A 170 -9.12 7.24 -0.01
C LYS A 170 -10.03 7.05 1.22
N GLU A 171 -11.27 6.63 1.00
CA GLU A 171 -12.23 6.36 2.08
C GLU A 171 -11.70 5.29 3.05
N TYR A 172 -11.04 4.25 2.52
CA TYR A 172 -10.42 3.20 3.31
C TYR A 172 -9.33 3.75 4.24
N GLY A 173 -8.42 4.57 3.72
CA GLY A 173 -7.35 5.18 4.52
C GLY A 173 -7.90 6.16 5.56
N GLU A 174 -8.85 7.03 5.18
CA GLU A 174 -9.52 7.95 6.11
C GLU A 174 -10.23 7.20 7.25
N THR A 175 -11.01 6.16 6.92
CA THR A 175 -11.71 5.33 7.92
C THR A 175 -10.71 4.63 8.84
N THR A 176 -9.58 4.18 8.31
CA THR A 176 -8.55 3.49 9.10
C THR A 176 -7.84 4.47 10.04
N ALA A 177 -7.54 5.68 9.59
CA ALA A 177 -7.00 6.75 10.42
C ALA A 177 -7.99 7.15 11.54
N GLU A 178 -9.27 7.30 11.22
CA GLU A 178 -10.33 7.57 12.19
C GLU A 178 -10.42 6.44 13.23
N THR A 179 -10.46 5.18 12.78
CA THR A 179 -10.50 4.00 13.66
C THR A 179 -9.30 3.96 14.61
N LEU A 180 -8.10 4.27 14.10
CA LEU A 180 -6.89 4.37 14.92
C LEU A 180 -7.04 5.45 16.00
N GLY A 181 -7.49 6.64 15.63
CA GLY A 181 -7.70 7.76 16.55
C GLY A 181 -8.76 7.47 17.61
N GLU A 182 -9.87 6.82 17.22
CA GLU A 182 -10.93 6.38 18.15
C GLU A 182 -10.40 5.35 19.15
N ILE A 183 -9.69 4.32 18.69
CA ILE A 183 -9.10 3.29 19.56
C ILE A 183 -8.10 3.92 20.54
N GLN A 184 -7.26 4.84 20.06
CA GLN A 184 -6.34 5.56 20.93
C GLN A 184 -7.12 6.36 21.98
N SER A 185 -8.11 7.14 21.57
CA SER A 185 -8.93 7.94 22.49
C SER A 185 -9.63 7.07 23.54
N ASP A 186 -10.35 6.03 23.12
CA ASP A 186 -11.06 5.12 24.01
C ASP A 186 -10.11 4.49 25.05
N MET A 187 -8.94 4.02 24.60
CA MET A 187 -7.94 3.41 25.48
C MET A 187 -7.42 4.40 26.53
N PHE A 188 -7.12 5.63 26.13
CA PHE A 188 -6.54 6.61 27.04
C PHE A 188 -7.56 7.20 28.01
N THR A 189 -8.81 7.39 27.60
CA THR A 189 -9.89 7.77 28.52
C THR A 189 -10.07 6.75 29.65
N GLU A 190 -9.82 5.47 29.39
CA GLU A 190 -9.92 4.42 30.43
C GLU A 190 -8.66 4.30 31.30
N LEU A 191 -7.49 4.68 30.77
CA LEU A 191 -6.20 4.50 31.43
C LEU A 191 -5.70 5.75 32.16
N LEU A 192 -6.12 6.94 31.75
CA LEU A 192 -5.72 8.24 32.31
C LEU A 192 -6.93 8.95 32.93
N ASP A 193 -6.74 9.49 34.13
CA ASP A 193 -7.78 10.21 34.89
C ASP A 193 -8.06 11.63 34.35
N ASP A 194 -7.29 12.06 33.35
CA ASP A 194 -7.35 13.39 32.71
C ASP A 194 -7.11 13.25 31.20
N ASP A 195 -7.59 14.21 30.41
CA ASP A 195 -7.47 14.24 28.94
C ASP A 195 -6.03 14.57 28.47
N SER A 196 -4.98 14.05 29.13
CA SER A 196 -3.59 14.31 28.77
C SER A 196 -3.17 13.51 27.52
N THR A 197 -3.73 13.95 26.39
CA THR A 197 -3.44 13.50 25.02
C THR A 197 -1.94 13.48 24.70
N GLU A 198 -1.15 14.35 25.34
CA GLU A 198 0.30 14.40 25.16
C GLU A 198 1.03 13.22 25.84
N LEU A 199 0.65 12.85 27.07
CA LEU A 199 1.22 11.68 27.77
C LEU A 199 0.79 10.39 27.07
N ALA A 200 -0.49 10.32 26.70
CA ALA A 200 -1.08 9.27 25.89
C ALA A 200 -0.28 9.01 24.60
N SER A 201 -0.10 10.06 23.79
CA SER A 201 0.65 9.96 22.53
C SER A 201 2.10 9.51 22.73
N LYS A 202 2.74 9.92 23.84
CA LYS A 202 4.11 9.53 24.20
C LYS A 202 4.22 8.09 24.73
N LEU A 203 3.16 7.52 25.32
CA LEU A 203 3.16 6.15 25.85
C LEU A 203 3.09 5.08 24.75
N ILE A 204 2.47 5.42 23.63
CA ILE A 204 2.36 4.54 22.45
C ILE A 204 3.37 4.89 21.35
N SER A 205 4.20 5.92 21.55
CA SER A 205 5.28 6.25 20.61
C SER A 205 6.46 5.29 20.75
N ASP A 206 7.28 5.22 19.69
CA ASP A 206 8.50 4.39 19.64
C ASP A 206 9.67 4.96 20.46
N GLU A 207 9.51 6.14 21.07
CA GLU A 207 10.57 6.77 21.84
C GLU A 207 10.56 6.27 23.29
N PRO A 208 11.68 5.72 23.82
CA PRO A 208 11.76 5.30 25.21
C PRO A 208 11.52 6.48 26.13
N TYR A 209 10.36 6.50 26.77
CA TYR A 209 9.96 7.61 27.61
C TYR A 209 10.52 7.48 29.02
N HIS A 210 11.36 8.43 29.41
CA HIS A 210 11.97 8.44 30.74
C HIS A 210 11.04 9.15 31.74
N LEU A 211 10.81 8.54 32.92
CA LEU A 211 10.04 9.17 33.99
C LEU A 211 10.62 10.54 34.43
N THR A 212 11.91 10.76 34.21
CA THR A 212 12.60 12.03 34.50
C THR A 212 12.31 13.13 33.49
N SER A 213 11.71 12.81 32.35
CA SER A 213 11.28 13.78 31.32
C SER A 213 9.80 14.16 31.41
N LEU A 214 9.07 13.65 32.41
CA LEU A 214 7.71 14.09 32.72
C LEU A 214 7.73 15.52 33.27
N GLY A 215 6.88 16.38 32.70
CA GLY A 215 6.52 17.64 33.37
C GLY A 215 5.78 17.36 34.67
N ASN A 216 5.73 18.34 35.59
CA ASN A 216 5.04 18.17 36.87
C ASN A 216 3.55 17.84 36.71
N ASP A 217 2.91 18.35 35.66
CA ASP A 217 1.50 18.12 35.36
C ASP A 217 1.28 16.68 34.83
N ASP A 218 2.07 16.25 33.83
CA ASP A 218 2.03 14.86 33.32
C ASP A 218 2.35 13.82 34.40
N PHE A 219 3.31 14.12 35.29
CA PHE A 219 3.67 13.25 36.40
C PHE A 219 2.51 13.11 37.40
N SER A 220 1.82 14.22 37.69
CA SER A 220 0.67 14.22 38.60
C SER A 220 -0.52 13.46 38.02
N SER A 221 -0.77 13.59 36.71
CA SER A 221 -1.82 12.85 36.01
C SER A 221 -1.50 11.36 35.91
N LEU A 222 -0.24 11.01 35.65
CA LEU A 222 0.21 9.62 35.68
C LEU A 222 0.04 9.02 37.08
N GLN A 223 0.44 9.73 38.14
CA GLN A 223 0.35 9.21 39.51
C GLN A 223 -1.08 8.91 39.97
N ARG A 224 -2.08 9.60 39.40
CA ARG A 224 -3.50 9.39 39.75
C ARG A 224 -4.19 8.33 38.89
N SER A 225 -3.52 7.85 37.85
CA SER A 225 -4.13 6.98 36.84
C SER A 225 -3.88 5.49 37.11
N LYS A 226 -4.66 4.63 36.44
CA LYS A 226 -4.45 3.16 36.47
C LYS A 226 -3.03 2.78 36.03
N LEU A 227 -2.44 3.56 35.12
CA LEU A 227 -1.05 3.42 34.70
C LEU A 227 -0.06 3.75 35.84
N GLY A 228 -0.31 4.81 36.61
CA GLY A 228 0.50 5.15 37.79
C GLY A 228 0.49 4.06 38.84
N ASP A 229 -0.70 3.54 39.17
CA ASP A 229 -0.86 2.45 40.14
C ASP A 229 -0.07 1.21 39.72
N TYR A 230 -0.11 0.85 38.43
CA TYR A 230 0.66 -0.28 37.90
C TYR A 230 2.18 -0.04 37.92
N ILE A 231 2.63 1.17 37.57
CA ILE A 231 4.05 1.54 37.65
C ILE A 231 4.52 1.49 39.12
N GLU A 232 3.72 1.98 40.06
CA GLU A 232 4.04 1.92 41.48
C GLU A 232 4.05 0.47 42.02
N LEU A 233 3.09 -0.37 41.63
CA LEU A 233 3.04 -1.79 41.99
C LEU A 233 4.21 -2.59 41.41
N SER A 234 4.61 -2.31 40.17
CA SER A 234 5.74 -3.00 39.52
C SER A 234 7.11 -2.57 40.09
N LEU A 235 7.23 -1.35 40.61
CA LEU A 235 8.42 -0.88 41.33
C LEU A 235 8.46 -1.30 42.81
N SER A 236 7.32 -1.71 43.38
CA SER A 236 7.18 -2.05 44.79
C SER A 236 7.96 -3.27 45.32
N PRO A 237 8.58 -4.18 44.52
CA PRO A 237 9.50 -5.18 45.09
C PRO A 237 10.89 -4.65 45.45
N LEU A 238 11.28 -3.42 45.06
CA LEU A 238 12.63 -2.90 45.32
C LEU A 238 12.83 -2.28 46.71
N LYS A 239 11.77 -2.18 47.53
CA LYS A 239 11.82 -1.65 48.91
C LYS A 239 11.83 -2.73 50.02
N SER A 240 12.21 -3.97 49.72
CA SER A 240 12.34 -5.03 50.73
C SER A 240 13.72 -5.70 50.76
N LYS A 241 14.77 -4.89 50.83
CA LYS A 241 15.99 -5.27 51.55
C LYS A 241 16.40 -4.12 52.46
N GLU A 242 15.68 -4.02 53.57
CA GLU A 242 16.21 -3.41 54.78
C GLU A 242 17.53 -4.11 55.12
N TYR A 243 18.63 -3.37 55.03
CA TYR A 243 19.86 -3.75 55.71
C TYR A 243 19.66 -3.46 57.21
N ASN A 244 19.52 -4.54 57.99
CA ASN A 244 19.90 -4.55 59.41
C ASN A 244 21.40 -4.36 59.56
#